data_AF-A0A6M1U941-F1
#
_entry.id   AF-A0A6M1U941-F1
#
_cell.length_a   1.000
_cell.length_b   1.000
_cell.length_c   1.000
_cell.angle_alpha   90.00
_cell.angle_beta   90.00
_cell.angle_gamma   90.00
#
_symmetry.space_group_name_H-M   'P 1'
#
loop_
_entity.id
_entity.type
_entity.pdbx_description
1 polymer ?
#
loop_
_entity_poly.entity_id
_entity_poly.type
_entity_poly.pdbx_seq_one_letter_code
_entity_poly.pdbx_strand_id
1 'polypeptide(L)'
;MTDTAGLRSLGRLIHRFEARLEGATLTILSHENRDDITRALLEGLGENVAVQASSGEYTNHLATLKVNGNKYTFARDYRETYISEINYCPCRITPEANGVVVDHIDYPGVIYDVSRILAENRINISKLNVAREQKGRNALLISLTDEEISADVVEALEHLPQITRVISLR
;
A
#
# COMPACT_ATOMS: atom_id res chain seq x y z
N MET A 1 5.04 21.23 -11.15
CA MET A 1 5.88 20.07 -11.53
C MET A 1 5.32 18.81 -10.90
N THR A 2 5.24 17.73 -11.67
CA THR A 2 4.80 16.40 -11.22
C THR A 2 5.88 15.78 -10.35
N ASP A 3 5.52 15.25 -9.18
CA ASP A 3 6.45 14.50 -8.31
C ASP A 3 6.71 13.10 -8.90
N THR A 4 7.50 13.06 -9.96
CA THR A 4 7.80 11.84 -10.71
C THR A 4 8.72 10.89 -9.96
N ALA A 5 9.58 11.41 -9.09
CA ALA A 5 10.46 10.59 -8.25
C ALA A 5 9.65 9.80 -7.21
N GLY A 6 8.72 10.46 -6.51
CA GLY A 6 7.81 9.80 -5.57
C GLY A 6 6.97 8.72 -6.23
N LEU A 7 6.33 9.04 -7.37
CA LEU A 7 5.57 8.05 -8.16
C LEU A 7 6.40 6.83 -8.56
N ARG A 8 7.64 7.02 -9.02
CA ARG A 8 8.54 5.92 -9.36
C ARG A 8 8.87 5.05 -8.14
N SER A 9 9.14 5.66 -6.99
CA SER A 9 9.40 4.91 -5.76
C SER A 9 8.16 4.14 -5.28
N LEU A 10 6.95 4.71 -5.38
CA LEU A 10 5.71 3.98 -5.11
C LEU A 10 5.50 2.82 -6.09
N GLY A 11 5.82 3.01 -7.38
CA GLY A 11 5.80 1.93 -8.36
C GLY A 11 6.73 0.78 -7.96
N ARG A 12 7.94 1.09 -7.47
CA ARG A 12 8.87 0.06 -6.96
C ARG A 12 8.33 -0.63 -5.70
N LEU A 13 7.66 0.12 -4.83
CA LEU A 13 7.07 -0.42 -3.60
C LEU A 13 6.02 -1.51 -3.89
N ILE A 14 5.33 -1.44 -5.04
CA ILE A 14 4.36 -2.47 -5.44
C ILE A 14 4.98 -3.88 -5.48
N HIS A 15 6.27 -4.02 -5.83
CA HIS A 15 6.95 -5.33 -5.85
C HIS A 15 7.04 -6.01 -4.48
N ARG A 16 6.86 -5.26 -3.39
CA ARG A 16 6.74 -5.84 -2.04
C ARG A 16 5.37 -6.44 -1.79
N PHE A 17 4.33 -5.88 -2.40
CA PHE A 17 2.97 -6.36 -2.26
C PHE A 17 2.64 -7.46 -3.27
N GLU A 18 3.24 -7.39 -4.46
CA GLU A 18 2.93 -8.23 -5.62
C GLU A 18 4.22 -8.76 -6.23
N ALA A 19 4.42 -10.08 -6.21
CA ALA A 19 5.65 -10.68 -6.73
C ALA A 19 5.76 -10.64 -8.27
N ARG A 20 4.63 -10.50 -8.98
CA ARG A 20 4.54 -10.41 -10.44
C ARG A 20 3.38 -9.52 -10.84
N LEU A 21 3.54 -8.75 -11.91
CA LEU A 21 2.51 -7.85 -12.43
C LEU A 21 1.82 -8.37 -13.71
N GLU A 22 1.80 -9.69 -13.91
CA GLU A 22 1.11 -10.31 -15.04
C GLU A 22 -0.39 -10.00 -15.01
N GLY A 23 -0.94 -9.54 -16.14
CA GLY A 23 -2.33 -9.12 -16.24
C GLY A 23 -2.67 -7.82 -15.48
N ALA A 24 -1.67 -7.11 -14.95
CA ALA A 24 -1.89 -5.85 -14.27
C ALA A 24 -2.44 -4.78 -15.23
N THR A 25 -3.33 -3.94 -14.69
CA THR A 25 -3.90 -2.79 -15.40
C THR A 25 -3.67 -1.52 -14.58
N LEU A 26 -2.99 -0.55 -15.19
CA LEU A 26 -2.80 0.79 -14.65
C LEU A 26 -3.82 1.74 -15.30
N THR A 27 -4.77 2.23 -14.51
CA THR A 27 -5.76 3.21 -14.96
C THR A 27 -5.36 4.59 -14.47
N ILE A 28 -5.07 5.51 -15.40
CA ILE A 28 -4.79 6.91 -15.08
C ILE A 28 -6.10 7.67 -14.93
N LEU A 29 -6.24 8.35 -13.80
CA LEU A 29 -7.43 9.10 -13.41
C LEU A 29 -7.24 10.60 -13.61
N SER A 30 -6.00 11.09 -13.53
CA SER A 30 -5.71 12.51 -13.71
C SER A 30 -5.80 12.94 -15.18
N HIS A 31 -6.45 14.07 -15.42
CA HIS A 31 -6.49 14.74 -16.73
C HIS A 31 -5.21 15.53 -17.02
N GLU A 32 -4.48 15.94 -15.98
CA GLU A 32 -3.26 16.73 -16.10
C GLU A 32 -2.02 15.86 -15.92
N ASN A 33 -0.94 16.18 -16.64
CA ASN A 33 0.35 15.49 -16.53
C ASN A 33 0.25 13.95 -16.71
N ARG A 34 -0.73 13.49 -17.49
CA ARG A 34 -1.05 12.07 -17.69
C ARG A 34 0.17 11.26 -18.12
N ASP A 35 0.93 11.77 -19.07
CA ASP A 35 2.09 11.08 -19.65
C ASP A 35 3.24 10.99 -18.64
N ASP A 36 3.44 12.03 -17.83
CA ASP A 36 4.45 12.03 -16.76
C ASP A 36 4.10 11.03 -15.65
N ILE A 37 2.84 11.01 -15.23
CA ILE A 37 2.35 10.06 -14.22
C ILE A 37 2.49 8.62 -14.73
N THR A 38 2.04 8.37 -15.96
CA THR A 38 2.13 7.06 -16.61
C THR A 38 3.58 6.60 -16.68
N ARG A 39 4.47 7.44 -17.21
CA ARG A 39 5.88 7.12 -17.35
C ARG A 39 6.53 6.83 -16.00
N ALA A 40 6.31 7.68 -15.00
CA ALA A 40 6.93 7.53 -13.68
C ALA A 40 6.49 6.22 -13.00
N LEU A 41 5.19 5.90 -13.04
CA LEU A 41 4.68 4.65 -12.46
C LEU A 41 5.19 3.43 -13.22
N LEU A 42 5.15 3.42 -14.56
CA LEU A 42 5.68 2.30 -15.35
C LEU A 42 7.17 2.09 -15.13
N GLU A 43 7.97 3.16 -15.05
CA GLU A 43 9.40 3.07 -14.73
C GLU A 43 9.66 2.50 -13.33
N GLY A 44 8.77 2.78 -12.36
CA GLY A 44 8.83 2.21 -11.02
C GLY A 44 8.39 0.74 -10.98
N LEU A 45 7.33 0.40 -11.70
CA LEU A 45 6.80 -0.95 -11.81
C LEU A 45 7.74 -1.87 -12.59
N GLY A 46 8.56 -1.35 -13.50
CA GLY A 46 9.60 -2.13 -14.19
C GLY A 46 9.09 -3.26 -15.10
N GLU A 47 7.78 -3.39 -15.27
CA GLU A 47 7.11 -4.40 -16.10
C GLU A 47 6.16 -3.72 -17.10
N ASN A 48 5.84 -4.43 -18.18
CA ASN A 48 4.90 -3.94 -19.19
C ASN A 48 3.46 -4.12 -18.70
N VAL A 49 2.93 -3.07 -18.08
CA VAL A 49 1.57 -3.03 -17.52
C VAL A 49 0.61 -2.37 -18.51
N ALA A 50 -0.58 -2.96 -18.70
CA ALA A 50 -1.58 -2.38 -19.59
C ALA A 50 -2.07 -1.03 -19.05
N VAL A 51 -1.97 0.04 -19.85
CA VAL A 51 -2.39 1.38 -19.44
C VAL A 51 -3.75 1.73 -20.03
N GLN A 52 -4.64 2.22 -19.17
CA GLN A 52 -5.95 2.74 -19.55
C GLN A 52 -6.13 4.14 -18.98
N ALA A 53 -7.05 4.90 -19.56
CA ALA A 53 -7.45 6.19 -19.01
C ALA A 53 -8.94 6.16 -18.67
N SER A 54 -9.29 6.76 -17.53
CA SER A 54 -10.67 6.96 -17.14
C SER A 54 -10.88 8.43 -16.85
N SER A 55 -11.86 9.03 -17.51
CA SER A 55 -12.30 10.40 -17.28
C SER A 55 -13.35 10.40 -16.16
N GLY A 56 -12.97 10.89 -14.98
CA GLY A 56 -13.85 11.04 -13.82
C GLY A 56 -13.36 12.15 -12.90
N GLU A 57 -14.25 12.72 -12.11
CA GLU A 57 -13.91 13.80 -11.16
C GLU A 57 -13.25 13.22 -9.90
N TYR A 58 -11.95 12.95 -9.99
CA TYR A 58 -11.14 12.57 -8.83
C TYR A 58 -10.22 13.73 -8.46
N THR A 59 -10.51 14.42 -7.35
CA THR A 59 -9.78 15.65 -6.98
C THR A 59 -8.30 15.42 -6.71
N ASN A 60 -7.95 14.30 -6.06
CA ASN A 60 -6.57 14.02 -5.62
C ASN A 60 -6.02 12.65 -6.06
N HIS A 61 -6.82 11.79 -6.71
CA HIS A 61 -6.35 10.48 -7.17
C HIS A 61 -5.70 10.62 -8.55
N LEU A 62 -4.50 10.07 -8.69
CA LEU A 62 -3.71 10.14 -9.91
C LEU A 62 -3.92 8.91 -10.79
N ALA A 63 -3.86 7.72 -10.17
CA ALA A 63 -3.96 6.47 -10.88
C ALA A 63 -4.44 5.34 -9.95
N THR A 64 -4.89 4.25 -10.54
CA THR A 64 -5.12 2.98 -9.85
C THR A 64 -4.38 1.86 -10.55
N LEU A 65 -3.76 0.97 -9.79
CA LEU A 65 -3.21 -0.28 -10.30
C LEU A 65 -4.11 -1.42 -9.82
N LYS A 66 -4.55 -2.27 -10.75
CA LYS A 66 -5.23 -3.53 -10.45
C LYS A 66 -4.35 -4.70 -10.87
N VAL A 67 -4.11 -5.63 -9.96
CA VAL A 67 -3.26 -6.80 -10.19
C VAL A 67 -3.63 -7.89 -9.19
N ASN A 68 -3.71 -9.16 -9.60
CA ASN A 68 -4.03 -10.30 -8.75
C ASN A 68 -5.30 -10.14 -7.88
N GLY A 69 -6.29 -9.36 -8.36
CA GLY A 69 -7.51 -9.04 -7.60
C GLY A 69 -7.35 -7.89 -6.59
N ASN A 70 -6.13 -7.42 -6.34
CA ASN A 70 -5.84 -6.27 -5.50
C ASN A 70 -5.94 -4.96 -6.29
N LYS A 71 -6.26 -3.86 -5.58
CA LYS A 71 -6.34 -2.50 -6.10
C LYS A 71 -5.47 -1.57 -5.25
N TYR A 72 -4.57 -0.84 -5.89
CA TYR A 72 -3.76 0.19 -5.26
C TYR A 72 -4.13 1.55 -5.85
N THR A 73 -4.47 2.52 -5.01
CA THR A 73 -4.81 3.87 -5.45
C THR A 73 -3.65 4.81 -5.15
N PHE A 74 -3.09 5.42 -6.19
CA PHE A 74 -2.05 6.44 -6.07
C PHE A 74 -2.71 7.82 -6.06
N ALA A 75 -2.30 8.65 -5.11
CA ALA A 75 -2.79 9.99 -4.93
C ALA A 75 -1.64 10.96 -4.70
N ARG A 76 -1.96 12.25 -4.76
CA ARG A 76 -1.04 13.31 -4.44
C ARG A 76 -1.78 14.46 -3.78
N ASP A 77 -1.09 15.12 -2.86
CA ASP A 77 -1.49 16.43 -2.37
C ASP A 77 -0.37 17.46 -2.62
N TYR A 78 -0.47 18.62 -1.98
CA TYR A 78 0.50 19.69 -2.12
C TYR A 78 1.90 19.33 -1.58
N ARG A 79 2.05 18.25 -0.80
CA ARG A 79 3.32 17.84 -0.19
C ARG A 79 4.02 16.80 -1.05
N GLU A 80 3.37 15.67 -1.29
CA GLU A 80 4.02 14.50 -1.90
C GLU A 80 3.00 13.52 -2.49
N THR A 81 3.52 12.55 -3.23
CA THR A 81 2.75 11.40 -3.74
C THR A 81 2.69 10.29 -2.69
N TYR A 82 1.57 9.56 -2.62
CA TYR A 82 1.38 8.43 -1.71
C TYR A 82 0.36 7.42 -2.27
N ILE A 83 0.36 6.21 -1.74
CA ILE A 83 -0.75 5.27 -1.89
C ILE A 83 -1.83 5.67 -0.88
N SER A 84 -3.03 6.03 -1.37
CA SER A 84 -4.16 6.48 -0.56
C SER A 84 -5.06 5.34 -0.10
N GLU A 85 -5.01 4.20 -0.79
CA GLU A 85 -5.87 3.06 -0.52
C GLU A 85 -5.23 1.78 -1.06
N ILE A 86 -5.28 0.72 -0.24
CA ILE A 86 -5.01 -0.66 -0.67
C ILE A 86 -6.32 -1.43 -0.49
N ASN A 87 -6.85 -1.94 -1.60
CA ASN A 87 -8.15 -2.58 -1.70
C ASN A 87 -9.29 -1.69 -1.22
N TYR A 88 -9.74 -1.92 0.01
CA TYR A 88 -10.79 -1.20 0.72
C TYR A 88 -10.27 -0.51 2.00
N CYS A 89 -8.98 -0.63 2.28
CA CYS A 89 -8.33 -0.05 3.45
C CYS A 89 -7.70 1.32 3.08
N PRO A 90 -8.26 2.44 3.57
CA PRO A 90 -7.65 3.75 3.35
C PRO A 90 -6.32 3.85 4.10
N CYS A 91 -5.32 4.45 3.49
CA CYS A 91 -4.00 4.64 4.07
C CYS A 91 -3.31 5.88 3.50
N ARG A 92 -2.10 6.16 3.99
CA ARG A 92 -1.21 7.18 3.41
C ARG A 92 0.21 6.66 3.42
N ILE A 93 0.50 5.73 2.51
CA ILE A 93 1.84 5.15 2.39
C ILE A 93 2.64 6.03 1.42
N THR A 94 3.53 6.85 1.96
CA THR A 94 4.50 7.62 1.17
C THR A 94 5.65 6.69 0.77
N PRO A 95 6.48 7.06 -0.22
CA PRO A 95 7.60 6.23 -0.65
C PRO A 95 8.53 5.81 0.49
N GLU A 96 8.72 6.72 1.45
CA GLU A 96 9.71 6.62 2.51
C GLU A 96 9.11 6.14 3.85
N ALA A 97 7.82 5.76 3.84
CA ALA A 97 7.11 5.34 5.04
C ALA A 97 7.65 4.02 5.60
N ASN A 98 7.82 3.98 6.92
CA ASN A 98 8.02 2.73 7.64
C ASN A 98 6.66 2.15 8.06
N GLY A 99 6.62 0.83 8.21
CA GLY A 99 5.42 0.16 8.69
C GLY A 99 5.23 -1.24 8.14
N VAL A 100 4.07 -1.81 8.44
CA VAL A 100 3.62 -3.10 7.94
C VAL A 100 2.21 -3.04 7.34
N VAL A 101 1.99 -3.86 6.33
CA VAL A 101 0.68 -4.27 5.85
C VAL A 101 0.46 -5.72 6.25
N VAL A 102 -0.67 -6.00 6.89
CA VAL A 102 -1.00 -7.29 7.50
C VAL A 102 -2.35 -7.76 6.96
N ASP A 103 -2.33 -8.83 6.17
CA ASP A 103 -3.53 -9.58 5.80
C ASP A 103 -3.87 -10.54 6.95
N HIS A 104 -5.14 -10.53 7.37
CA HIS A 104 -5.61 -11.39 8.45
C HIS A 104 -7.07 -11.79 8.27
N ILE A 105 -7.51 -12.79 9.03
CA ILE A 105 -8.93 -13.12 9.20
C ILE A 105 -9.48 -12.25 10.33
N ASP A 106 -10.57 -11.51 10.12
CA ASP A 106 -11.18 -10.61 11.12
C ASP A 106 -11.54 -11.38 12.41
N TYR A 107 -10.78 -11.12 13.50
CA TYR A 107 -10.97 -11.74 14.81
C TYR A 107 -10.83 -10.72 15.96
N PRO A 108 -11.50 -10.97 17.10
CA PRO A 108 -11.28 -10.16 18.30
C PRO A 108 -9.85 -10.30 18.82
N GLY A 109 -9.08 -9.21 18.77
CA GLY A 109 -7.72 -9.17 19.32
C GLY A 109 -6.63 -8.78 18.34
N VAL A 110 -6.88 -8.80 17.02
CA VAL A 110 -5.82 -8.54 16.01
C VAL A 110 -5.03 -7.26 16.24
N ILE A 111 -5.71 -6.16 16.56
CA ILE A 111 -5.06 -4.87 16.81
C ILE A 111 -4.15 -4.96 18.04
N TYR A 112 -4.62 -5.64 19.09
CA TYR A 112 -3.84 -5.84 20.31
C TYR A 112 -2.59 -6.69 20.03
N ASP A 113 -2.75 -7.81 19.34
CA ASP A 113 -1.64 -8.73 19.09
C ASP A 113 -0.53 -8.09 18.23
N VAL A 114 -0.92 -7.37 17.17
CA VAL A 114 0.04 -6.61 16.34
C VAL A 114 0.68 -5.49 17.15
N SER A 115 -0.11 -4.68 17.86
CA SER A 115 0.42 -3.54 18.62
C SER A 115 1.33 -3.98 19.77
N ARG A 116 1.04 -5.13 20.39
CA ARG A 116 1.87 -5.71 21.45
C ARG A 116 3.26 -6.07 20.92
N ILE A 117 3.34 -6.77 19.78
CA ILE A 117 4.63 -7.16 19.18
C ILE A 117 5.44 -5.92 18.80
N LEU A 118 4.80 -4.89 18.21
CA LEU A 118 5.48 -3.63 17.90
C LEU A 118 5.99 -2.93 19.16
N ALA A 119 5.16 -2.87 20.22
CA ALA A 119 5.55 -2.25 21.49
C ALA A 119 6.68 -2.99 22.22
N GLU A 120 6.67 -4.33 22.20
CA GLU A 120 7.74 -5.16 22.77
C GLU A 120 9.09 -4.89 22.09
N ASN A 121 9.06 -4.54 20.80
CA ASN A 121 10.23 -4.14 20.02
C ASN A 121 10.49 -2.63 20.04
N ARG A 122 9.77 -1.87 20.88
CA ARG A 122 9.90 -0.40 21.05
C ARG A 122 9.66 0.39 19.75
N ILE A 123 8.74 -0.08 18.92
CA ILE A 123 8.33 0.56 17.67
C ILE A 123 7.06 1.37 17.94
N ASN A 124 7.10 2.66 17.65
CA ASN A 124 5.96 3.56 17.80
C ASN A 124 5.06 3.52 16.55
N ILE A 125 3.74 3.58 16.77
CA ILE A 125 2.75 3.59 15.68
C ILE A 125 2.33 5.02 15.41
N SER A 126 2.67 5.54 14.23
CA SER A 126 2.30 6.87 13.78
C SER A 126 0.88 6.92 13.20
N LYS A 127 0.47 5.83 12.53
CA LYS A 127 -0.89 5.69 11.99
C LYS A 127 -1.30 4.23 11.96
N LEU A 128 -2.52 3.95 12.39
CA LEU A 128 -3.12 2.63 12.26
C LEU A 128 -4.44 2.74 11.48
N ASN A 129 -4.57 1.91 10.45
CA ASN A 129 -5.78 1.75 9.67
C ASN A 129 -6.14 0.26 9.64
N VAL A 130 -7.39 -0.06 9.96
CA VAL A 130 -7.91 -1.42 9.87
C VAL A 130 -9.21 -1.38 9.10
N ALA A 131 -9.34 -2.25 8.11
CA ALA A 131 -10.56 -2.42 7.36
C ALA A 131 -10.81 -3.89 7.11
N ARG A 132 -12.08 -4.24 6.89
CA ARG A 132 -12.51 -5.61 6.61
C ARG A 132 -13.41 -5.61 5.39
N GLU A 133 -13.27 -6.62 4.54
CA GLU A 133 -14.15 -6.80 3.39
C GLU A 133 -15.55 -7.21 3.84
N GLN A 134 -15.60 -8.21 4.73
CA GLN A 134 -16.81 -8.70 5.37
C GLN A 134 -16.48 -9.14 6.80
N LYS A 135 -17.46 -9.01 7.70
CA LYS A 135 -17.32 -9.46 9.10
C LYS A 135 -16.89 -10.94 9.15
N GLY A 136 -15.81 -11.21 9.86
CA GLY A 136 -15.28 -12.57 10.08
C GLY A 136 -14.57 -13.19 8.87
N ARG A 137 -14.18 -12.40 7.88
CA ARG A 137 -13.42 -12.84 6.70
C ARG A 137 -12.14 -12.02 6.56
N ASN A 138 -11.59 -11.92 5.35
CA ASN A 138 -10.39 -11.18 5.05
C ASN A 138 -10.49 -9.71 5.51
N ALA A 139 -9.42 -9.28 6.16
CA ALA A 139 -9.23 -7.94 6.65
C ALA A 139 -7.77 -7.51 6.46
N LEU A 140 -7.59 -6.21 6.41
CA LEU A 140 -6.31 -5.53 6.22
C LEU A 140 -6.04 -4.64 7.41
N LEU A 141 -4.85 -4.78 8.00
CA LEU A 141 -4.30 -3.84 8.96
C LEU A 141 -3.07 -3.19 8.33
N ILE A 142 -3.04 -1.87 8.31
CA ILE A 142 -1.92 -1.07 7.85
C ILE A 142 -1.45 -0.26 9.05
N SER A 143 -0.23 -0.53 9.51
CA SER A 143 0.41 0.18 10.62
C SER A 143 1.62 0.92 10.10
N LEU A 144 1.53 2.25 10.02
CA LEU A 144 2.69 3.11 9.77
C LEU A 144 3.38 3.38 11.09
N THR A 145 4.71 3.33 11.05
CA THR A 145 5.56 3.42 12.23
C THR A 145 6.60 4.50 12.08
N ASP A 146 7.16 4.95 13.20
CA ASP A 146 8.28 5.89 13.17
C ASP A 146 9.58 5.15 12.82
N GLU A 147 9.76 3.95 13.37
CA GLU A 147 10.91 3.08 13.17
C GLU A 147 10.70 2.05 12.05
N GLU A 148 11.79 1.60 11.45
CA GLU A 148 11.80 0.50 10.48
C GLU A 148 11.44 -0.84 11.15
N ILE A 149 10.77 -1.70 10.39
CA ILE A 149 10.33 -3.01 10.87
C ILE A 149 11.38 -4.05 10.49
N SER A 150 12.03 -4.66 11.48
CA SER A 150 13.02 -5.71 11.24
C SER A 150 12.37 -7.01 10.76
N ALA A 151 13.18 -7.86 10.11
CA ALA A 151 12.74 -9.19 9.68
C ALA A 151 12.21 -10.04 10.85
N ASP A 152 12.86 -9.97 12.02
CA ASP A 152 12.42 -10.70 13.22
C ASP A 152 11.02 -10.26 13.68
N VAL A 153 10.69 -8.97 13.54
CA VAL A 153 9.35 -8.46 13.88
C VAL A 153 8.31 -8.92 12.85
N VAL A 154 8.66 -8.92 11.55
CA VAL A 154 7.80 -9.48 10.50
C VAL A 154 7.53 -10.95 10.79
N GLU A 155 8.56 -11.74 11.06
CA GLU A 155 8.43 -13.17 11.38
C GLU A 155 7.56 -13.38 12.64
N ALA A 156 7.76 -12.59 13.69
CA ALA A 156 6.94 -12.68 14.90
C ALA A 156 5.46 -12.39 14.64
N LEU A 157 5.15 -11.44 13.75
CA LEU A 157 3.79 -11.16 13.31
C LEU A 157 3.22 -12.32 12.48
N GLU A 158 3.99 -12.89 11.55
CA GLU A 158 3.56 -14.03 10.72
C GLU A 158 3.26 -15.31 11.54
N HIS A 159 3.87 -15.45 12.71
CA HIS A 159 3.57 -16.54 13.64
C HIS A 159 2.21 -16.42 14.36
N LEU A 160 1.53 -15.27 14.26
CA LEU A 160 0.19 -15.13 14.81
C LEU A 160 -0.80 -15.94 13.96
N PRO A 161 -1.60 -16.84 14.56
CA PRO A 161 -2.36 -17.87 13.83
C PRO A 161 -3.44 -17.32 12.89
N GLN A 162 -3.84 -16.06 13.07
CA GLN A 162 -4.89 -15.41 12.30
C GLN A 162 -4.34 -14.48 11.20
N ILE A 163 -3.02 -14.29 11.17
CA ILE A 163 -2.33 -13.50 10.15
C ILE A 163 -1.99 -14.42 8.99
N THR A 164 -2.35 -14.01 7.78
CA THR A 164 -2.12 -14.81 6.56
C THR A 164 -0.94 -14.29 5.76
N ARG A 165 -0.55 -13.02 5.94
CA ARG A 165 0.60 -12.41 5.27
C ARG A 165 1.02 -11.12 5.98
N VAL A 166 2.32 -10.87 6.07
CA VAL A 166 2.89 -9.60 6.56
C VAL A 166 3.87 -9.05 5.52
N ILE A 167 3.82 -7.75 5.30
CA ILE A 167 4.69 -7.06 4.34
C ILE A 167 5.27 -5.83 5.02
N SER A 168 6.59 -5.74 5.11
CA SER A 168 7.26 -4.50 5.51
C SER A 168 7.26 -3.50 4.36
N LEU A 169 7.06 -2.22 4.68
CA LEU A 169 7.11 -1.14 3.68
C LEU A 169 8.55 -0.81 3.23
N ARG A 170 9.55 -1.25 4.00
CA ARG A 170 10.97 -1.00 3.79
C ARG A 170 11.80 -2.28 3.83
#